data_AF-A0A7C1IY04-F1
#
_entry.id   AF-A0A7C1IY04-F1
#
_cell.length_a   1.000
_cell.length_b   1.000
_cell.length_c   1.000
_cell.angle_alpha   90.00
_cell.angle_beta   90.00
_cell.angle_gamma   90.00
#
_symmetry.space_group_name_H-M   'P 1'
#
loop_
_entity.id
_entity.type
_entity.pdbx_description
1 polymer ?
#
loop_
_entity_poly.entity_id
_entity_poly.type
_entity_poly.pdbx_seq_one_letter_code
_entity_poly.pdbx_strand_id
1 'polypeptide(L)'
;MIRDEEEYIIFPIIHNNIFYNIITHLDLELKEVREMLDWIQKNKIVEKQMEEDPEMAMLCEIELSKSRIIADVMNYEVWIYKRIEK
;
A
#
# COMPACT_ATOMS: atom_id res chain seq x y z
N MET A 1 18.82 -0.19 20.15
CA MET A 1 18.74 -1.41 19.32
C MET A 1 18.38 -0.95 17.93
N ILE A 2 19.37 -0.88 17.05
CA ILE A 2 19.15 -0.60 15.63
C ILE A 2 18.55 -1.89 15.10
N ARG A 3 17.24 -1.91 14.87
CA ARG A 3 16.63 -2.96 14.05
C ARG A 3 17.19 -2.73 12.66
N ASP A 4 17.69 -3.78 12.03
CA ASP A 4 18.30 -3.77 10.70
C ASP A 4 17.58 -2.75 9.79
N GLU A 5 18.33 -1.80 9.25
CA GLU A 5 17.83 -0.76 8.36
C GLU A 5 17.38 -1.43 7.05
N GLU A 6 16.19 -2.03 7.06
CA GLU A 6 15.47 -2.39 5.83
C GLU A 6 15.23 -1.07 5.09
N GLU A 7 16.06 -0.79 4.09
CA GLU A 7 15.98 0.42 3.30
C GLU A 7 14.69 0.37 2.46
N TYR A 8 13.69 1.15 2.86
CA TYR A 8 12.46 1.29 2.10
C TYR A 8 12.76 2.05 0.81
N ILE A 9 12.38 1.44 -0.32
CA ILE A 9 12.53 2.03 -1.63
C ILE A 9 11.17 2.57 -2.08
N ILE A 10 11.19 3.71 -2.78
CA ILE A 10 10.00 4.33 -3.36
C ILE A 10 9.87 3.88 -4.82
N PHE A 11 8.77 3.22 -5.13
CA PHE A 11 8.40 2.78 -6.47
C PHE A 11 7.18 3.58 -6.96
N PRO A 12 7.38 4.63 -7.77
CA PRO A 12 6.28 5.40 -8.33
C PRO A 12 5.53 4.60 -9.40
N ILE A 13 4.20 4.63 -9.38
CA ILE A 13 3.35 3.93 -10.34
C ILE A 13 2.08 4.71 -10.67
N ILE A 14 1.68 4.70 -11.95
CA ILE A 14 0.38 5.22 -12.37
C ILE A 14 -0.60 4.05 -12.48
N HIS A 15 -1.73 4.16 -11.78
CA HIS A 15 -2.82 3.18 -11.81
C HIS A 15 -4.17 3.89 -11.91
N ASN A 16 -4.94 3.57 -12.95
CA ASN A 16 -6.24 4.20 -13.24
C ASN A 16 -6.21 5.75 -13.17
N ASN A 17 -5.21 6.36 -13.81
CA ASN A 17 -4.96 7.81 -13.85
C ASN A 17 -4.63 8.48 -12.50
N ILE A 18 -4.31 7.70 -11.47
CA ILE A 18 -3.81 8.19 -10.19
C ILE A 18 -2.35 7.79 -10.03
N PHE A 19 -1.52 8.74 -9.58
CA PHE A 19 -0.11 8.51 -9.30
C PHE A 19 0.05 8.10 -7.84
N TYR A 20 0.66 6.93 -7.62
CA TYR A 20 0.95 6.39 -6.30
C TYR A 20 2.45 6.24 -6.07
N ASN A 21 2.87 6.42 -4.82
CA ASN A 21 4.18 6.00 -4.35
C ASN A 21 4.02 4.72 -3.54
N ILE A 22 4.55 3.61 -4.04
CA ILE A 22 4.61 2.36 -3.29
C ILE A 22 5.93 2.34 -2.52
N ILE A 23 5.87 2.23 -1.21
CA ILE A 23 7.02 2.37 -0.32
C ILE A 23 7.21 1.04 0.40
N THR A 24 8.24 0.29 0.01
CA THR A 24 8.48 -1.06 0.53
C THR A 24 9.93 -1.50 0.32
N HIS A 25 10.38 -2.46 1.12
CA HIS A 25 11.62 -3.22 0.90
C HIS A 25 11.33 -4.63 0.32
N LEU A 26 10.05 -4.99 0.17
CA LEU A 26 9.63 -6.31 -0.29
C LEU A 26 9.69 -6.40 -1.82
N ASP A 27 10.06 -7.58 -2.30
CA ASP A 27 9.93 -7.92 -3.72
C ASP A 27 8.48 -8.32 -4.02
N LEU A 28 7.73 -7.41 -4.64
CA LEU A 28 6.32 -7.59 -4.97
C LEU A 28 6.15 -7.76 -6.48
N GLU A 29 5.30 -8.71 -6.88
CA GLU A 29 4.92 -8.80 -8.28
C GLU A 29 4.08 -7.58 -8.68
N LEU A 30 4.32 -7.01 -9.86
CA LEU A 30 3.53 -5.88 -10.38
C LEU A 30 2.03 -6.19 -10.42
N LYS A 31 1.66 -7.47 -10.59
CA LYS A 31 0.27 -7.92 -10.54
C LYS A 31 -0.33 -7.77 -9.14
N GLU A 32 0.41 -8.10 -8.09
CA GLU A 32 -0.03 -7.93 -6.70
C GLU A 32 -0.20 -6.45 -6.36
N VAL A 33 0.75 -5.60 -6.81
CA VAL A 33 0.65 -4.14 -6.64
C VAL A 33 -0.62 -3.59 -7.30
N ARG A 34 -0.93 -4.01 -8.53
CA ARG A 34 -2.15 -3.57 -9.22
C ARG A 34 -3.43 -4.04 -8.53
N GLU A 35 -3.46 -5.29 -8.09
CA GLU A 35 -4.62 -5.85 -7.36
C GLU A 35 -4.84 -5.11 -6.03
N MET A 36 -3.76 -4.79 -5.32
CA MET A 36 -3.79 -3.97 -4.11
C MET A 36 -4.34 -2.57 -4.38
N LEU A 37 -3.88 -1.89 -5.44
CA LEU A 37 -4.37 -0.56 -5.81
C LEU A 37 -5.84 -0.59 -6.26
N ASP A 38 -6.26 -1.63 -6.98
CA ASP A 38 -7.67 -1.86 -7.32
C ASP A 38 -8.53 -2.01 -6.05
N TRP A 39 -8.03 -2.74 -5.05
CA TRP A 39 -8.72 -2.89 -3.76
C TRP A 39 -8.83 -1.54 -3.03
N ILE A 40 -7.75 -0.76 -2.97
CA ILE A 40 -7.72 0.57 -2.35
C ILE A 40 -8.77 1.49 -2.99
N GLN A 41 -8.80 1.56 -4.32
CA GLN A 41 -9.76 2.38 -5.06
C GLN A 41 -11.21 1.89 -4.89
N LYS A 42 -11.43 0.58 -4.98
CA LYS A 42 -12.77 -0.02 -4.81
C LYS A 42 -13.36 0.27 -3.43
N ASN A 43 -12.52 0.28 -2.40
CA ASN A 43 -12.94 0.52 -1.02
C ASN A 43 -12.93 2.00 -0.62
N LYS A 44 -12.52 2.90 -1.53
CA LYS A 44 -12.42 4.34 -1.31
C LYS A 44 -11.58 4.68 -0.07
N ILE A 45 -10.45 3.99 0.09
CA ILE A 45 -9.61 4.10 1.29
C ILE A 45 -9.08 5.52 1.45
N VAL A 46 -8.65 6.15 0.36
CA VAL A 46 -8.11 7.52 0.39
C VAL A 46 -9.20 8.52 0.79
N GLU A 47 -10.40 8.41 0.22
CA GLU A 47 -11.51 9.29 0.55
C GLU A 47 -11.94 9.14 2.00
N LYS A 48 -12.02 7.90 2.51
CA LYS A 48 -12.32 7.64 3.92
C LYS A 48 -11.25 8.21 4.85
N GLN A 49 -9.98 8.02 4.50
CA GLN A 49 -8.86 8.58 5.25
C GLN A 49 -8.95 10.11 5.32
N MET A 50 -9.24 10.78 4.20
CA MET A 50 -9.42 12.25 4.17
C MET A 50 -10.65 12.73 4.93
N GLU A 51 -11.73 11.95 4.96
CA GLU A 51 -12.95 12.27 5.72
C GLU A 51 -12.76 12.14 7.24
N GLU A 52 -11.95 11.16 7.68
CA GLU A 52 -11.66 10.93 9.09
C GLU A 52 -10.56 11.87 9.63
N ASP A 53 -9.36 11.81 9.05
CA ASP A 53 -8.23 12.67 9.40
C ASP A 53 -7.21 12.70 8.23
N PRO A 54 -7.09 13.83 7.51
CA PRO A 54 -6.15 13.99 6.40
C PRO A 54 -4.67 13.75 6.76
N GLU A 55 -4.29 13.90 8.02
CA GLU A 55 -2.91 13.74 8.50
C GLU A 55 -2.63 12.33 9.05
N MET A 56 -3.65 11.47 9.15
CA MET A 56 -3.52 10.11 9.68
C MET A 56 -3.50 9.07 8.56
N ALA A 57 -2.56 8.13 8.62
CA ALA A 57 -2.56 6.98 7.73
C ALA A 57 -3.63 5.96 8.12
N MET A 58 -4.23 5.30 7.12
CA MET A 58 -5.19 4.22 7.31
C MET A 58 -4.51 2.86 7.16
N LEU A 59 -4.40 2.12 8.27
CA LEU A 59 -3.89 0.76 8.26
C LEU A 59 -4.89 -0.19 7.61
N CYS A 60 -4.46 -0.84 6.54
CA CYS A 60 -5.25 -1.74 5.73
C CYS A 60 -4.66 -3.16 5.75
N GLU A 61 -5.53 -4.14 5.96
CA GLU A 61 -5.25 -5.54 5.68
C GLU A 61 -5.95 -5.93 4.38
N ILE A 62 -5.16 -6.09 3.33
CA ILE A 62 -5.62 -6.20 1.95
C ILE A 62 -5.50 -7.66 1.50
N GLU A 63 -6.65 -8.28 1.26
CA GLU A 63 -6.75 -9.64 0.74
C GLU A 63 -6.60 -9.64 -0.78
N LEU A 64 -5.51 -10.24 -1.27
CA LEU A 64 -5.25 -10.47 -2.69
C LEU A 64 -5.53 -11.93 -3.07
N SER A 65 -5.43 -12.23 -4.36
CA SER A 65 -5.68 -13.55 -4.92
C SER A 65 -4.70 -14.62 -4.41
N LYS A 66 -3.43 -14.27 -4.21
CA LYS A 66 -2.35 -15.21 -3.82
C LYS A 66 -1.66 -14.86 -2.51
N SER A 67 -1.95 -13.70 -1.95
CA SER A 67 -1.26 -13.19 -0.78
C SER A 67 -2.17 -12.26 0.00
N ARG A 68 -1.69 -11.84 1.15
CA ARG A 68 -2.30 -10.81 1.98
C ARG A 68 -1.26 -9.76 2.31
N ILE A 69 -1.64 -8.50 2.13
CA ILE A 69 -0.76 -7.35 2.36
C ILE A 69 -1.22 -6.60 3.59
N ILE A 70 -0.28 -6.21 4.44
CA ILE A 70 -0.50 -5.23 5.51
C ILE A 70 0.20 -3.94 5.09
N ALA A 71 -0.58 -2.88 4.92
CA ALA A 71 -0.08 -1.61 4.43
C ALA A 71 -0.80 -0.41 5.06
N ASP A 72 -0.06 0.67 5.26
CA ASP A 72 -0.65 1.98 5.57
C ASP A 72 -0.90 2.74 4.26
N VAL A 73 -2.08 3.35 4.15
CA VAL A 73 -2.44 4.25 3.04
C VAL A 73 -2.58 5.65 3.59
N MET A 74 -1.78 6.57 3.07
CA MET A 74 -1.84 7.99 3.41
C MET A 74 -1.83 8.80 2.12
N ASN A 75 -2.93 9.46 1.80
CA ASN A 75 -3.14 10.07 0.48
C ASN A 75 -2.86 9.05 -0.63
N TYR A 76 -1.86 9.31 -1.49
CA TYR A 76 -1.44 8.40 -2.57
C TYR A 76 -0.10 7.71 -2.28
N GLU A 77 0.32 7.69 -1.02
CA GLU A 77 1.45 6.91 -0.54
C GLU A 77 0.96 5.62 0.10
N VAL A 78 1.55 4.49 -0.29
CA VAL A 78 1.21 3.16 0.21
C VAL A 78 2.45 2.52 0.80
N TRP A 79 2.50 2.46 2.12
CA TRP A 79 3.59 1.87 2.89
C TRP A 79 3.30 0.39 3.15
N ILE A 80 4.08 -0.51 2.57
CA ILE A 80 3.84 -1.95 2.68
C ILE A 80 4.84 -2.55 3.65
N TYR A 81 4.31 -3.04 4.77
CA TYR A 81 5.12 -3.62 5.86
C TYR A 81 5.26 -5.13 5.75
N LYS A 82 4.22 -5.81 5.26
CA LYS A 82 4.20 -7.28 5.26
C LYS A 82 3.42 -7.83 4.10
N ARG A 83 3.98 -8.89 3.51
CA ARG A 83 3.32 -9.81 2.58
C ARG A 83 3.25 -11.19 3.21
N ILE A 84 2.09 -11.81 3.16
CA ILE A 84 1.84 -13.17 3.66
C ILE A 84 1.33 -13.99 2.48
N GLU A 85 2.07 -15.02 2.09
CA GLU A 85 1.65 -15.94 1.02
C GLU A 85 0.51 -16.85 1.49
N LYS A 86 -0.34 -17.24 0.54
CA LYS A 86 -1.44 -18.20 0.74
C LYS A 86 -1.07 -19.60 0.26
#